data_AF-A0A1Y2K3I6-F1
#
_entry.id   AF-A0A1Y2K3I6-F1
#
_cell.length_a   1.000
_cell.length_b   1.000
_cell.length_c   1.000
_cell.angle_alpha   90.00
_cell.angle_beta   90.00
_cell.angle_gamma   90.00
#
_symmetry.space_group_name_H-M   'P 1'
#
loop_
_entity.id
_entity.type
_entity.pdbx_description
1 polymer ?
#
loop_
_entity_poly.entity_id
_entity_poly.type
_entity_poly.pdbx_seq_one_letter_code
_entity_poly.pdbx_strand_id
1 'polypeptide(L)'
;MTLFELIMVIAIIAILASVAVPKFLDTTSEAVEARVNNHYHAIVAAAQIAYQAHRAAQLSASGSGDATFIKNCQSLEIYLQGGMPDEVKCNGKNLTFEDGRKAKITQEESVSNAATISTLSTPE
;
A
#
# COMPACT_ATOMS: atom_id res chain seq x y z
N MET A 1 -31.58 25.61 35.55
CA MET A 1 -30.86 25.52 34.27
C MET A 1 -31.86 25.79 33.18
N THR A 2 -31.74 26.91 32.46
CA THR A 2 -32.80 27.42 31.57
C THR A 2 -32.63 26.87 30.16
N LEU A 3 -33.73 26.84 29.39
CA LEU A 3 -33.72 26.39 27.99
C LEU A 3 -32.74 27.20 27.11
N PHE A 4 -32.49 28.46 27.47
CA PHE A 4 -31.52 29.32 26.78
C PHE A 4 -30.07 28.84 26.92
N GLU A 5 -29.70 28.32 28.08
CA GLU A 5 -28.37 27.77 28.33
C GLU A 5 -28.09 26.56 27.42
N LEU A 6 -29.10 25.70 27.23
CA LEU A 6 -29.00 24.57 26.32
C LEU A 6 -28.91 25.02 24.85
N ILE A 7 -29.70 26.03 24.45
CA ILE A 7 -29.66 26.57 23.07
C ILE A 7 -28.29 27.15 22.75
N MET A 8 -27.67 27.88 23.67
CA MET A 8 -26.35 28.47 23.43
C MET A 8 -25.29 27.39 23.20
N VAL A 9 -25.33 26.29 23.98
CA VAL A 9 -24.37 25.19 23.86
C VAL A 9 -24.49 24.48 22.51
N ILE A 10 -25.72 24.14 22.08
CA ILE A 10 -25.92 23.48 20.79
C ILE A 10 -25.55 24.40 19.62
N ALA A 11 -25.79 25.71 19.75
CA ALA A 11 -25.42 26.68 18.71
C ALA A 11 -23.90 26.79 18.55
N ILE A 12 -23.15 26.82 19.66
CA ILE A 12 -21.68 26.85 19.62
C ILE A 12 -21.13 25.54 19.04
N ILE A 13 -21.67 24.39 19.46
CA ILE A 13 -21.25 23.08 18.90
C ILE A 13 -21.52 23.02 17.40
N ALA A 14 -22.66 23.53 16.93
CA ALA A 14 -23.00 23.54 15.50
C ALA A 14 -21.98 24.33 14.66
N ILE A 15 -21.53 25.49 15.14
CA ILE A 15 -20.53 26.32 14.45
C ILE A 15 -19.17 25.63 14.43
N LEU A 16 -18.72 25.09 15.57
CA LEU A 16 -17.44 24.39 15.65
C LEU A 16 -17.42 23.13 14.76
N ALA A 17 -18.52 22.37 14.74
CA ALA A 17 -18.65 21.20 13.88
C ALA A 17 -18.61 21.57 12.39
N SER A 18 -19.29 22.65 11.98
CA SER A 18 -19.30 23.10 10.58
C SER A 18 -17.92 23.45 10.04
N VAL A 19 -16.99 23.92 10.89
CA VAL A 19 -15.64 24.31 10.47
C VAL A 19 -14.64 23.15 10.62
N ALA A 20 -14.80 22.29 11.63
CA ALA A 20 -13.87 21.19 11.90
C ALA A 20 -14.12 19.95 11.02
N VAL A 21 -15.37 19.65 10.69
CA VAL A 21 -15.74 18.43 9.95
C VAL A 21 -15.11 18.37 8.56
N PRO A 22 -15.16 19.42 7.71
CA PRO A 22 -14.58 19.35 6.37
C PRO A 22 -13.08 19.01 6.41
N LYS A 23 -12.34 19.68 7.29
CA LYS A 23 -10.90 19.46 7.46
C LYS A 23 -10.57 18.06 7.94
N PHE A 24 -11.38 17.48 8.83
CA PHE A 24 -11.19 16.12 9.30
C PHE A 24 -11.36 15.09 8.18
N LEU A 25 -12.35 15.29 7.29
CA LEU A 25 -12.55 14.42 6.13
C LEU A 25 -11.38 14.50 5.16
N ASP A 26 -10.90 15.70 4.86
CA ASP A 26 -9.75 15.90 3.97
C ASP A 26 -8.47 15.26 4.53
N THR A 27 -8.15 15.51 5.80
CA THR A 27 -6.97 14.89 6.46
C THR A 27 -7.08 13.37 6.52
N THR A 28 -8.29 12.84 6.69
CA THR A 28 -8.51 11.38 6.68
C THR A 28 -8.27 10.81 5.28
N SER A 29 -8.77 11.47 4.23
CA SER A 29 -8.52 11.07 2.84
C SER A 29 -7.04 11.11 2.48
N GLU A 30 -6.34 12.20 2.83
CA GLU A 30 -4.89 12.34 2.62
C GLU A 30 -4.10 11.29 3.40
N ALA A 31 -4.53 10.94 4.62
CA ALA A 31 -3.88 9.90 5.41
C ALA A 31 -4.01 8.51 4.79
N VAL A 32 -5.17 8.19 4.20
CA VAL A 32 -5.39 6.94 3.46
C VAL A 32 -4.49 6.89 2.23
N GLU A 33 -4.46 7.96 1.43
CA GLU A 33 -3.58 8.03 0.26
C GLU A 33 -2.10 7.89 0.65
N ALA A 34 -1.65 8.58 1.70
CA ALA A 34 -0.29 8.48 2.21
C ALA A 34 0.04 7.06 2.69
N ARG A 35 -0.89 6.37 3.37
CA ARG A 35 -0.73 4.97 3.78
C ARG A 35 -0.55 4.05 2.57
N VAL A 36 -1.40 4.19 1.55
CA VAL A 36 -1.31 3.39 0.32
C VAL A 36 0.02 3.61 -0.39
N ASN A 37 0.45 4.87 -0.52
CA ASN A 37 1.76 5.19 -1.09
C ASN A 37 2.91 4.60 -0.26
N ASN A 38 2.85 4.68 1.06
CA ASN A 38 3.85 4.07 1.94
C ASN A 38 3.93 2.55 1.76
N HIS A 39 2.79 1.87 1.72
CA HIS A 39 2.75 0.43 1.48
C HIS A 39 3.31 0.09 0.10
N TYR A 40 2.92 0.82 -0.95
CA TYR A 40 3.45 0.64 -2.29
C TYR A 40 4.99 0.77 -2.33
N HIS A 41 5.54 1.83 -1.73
CA HIS A 41 6.98 2.05 -1.69
C HIS A 41 7.72 0.98 -0.87
N ALA A 42 7.14 0.51 0.23
CA ALA A 42 7.70 -0.59 1.00
C ALA A 42 7.79 -1.87 0.15
N ILE A 43 6.75 -2.17 -0.63
CA ILE A 43 6.72 -3.35 -1.51
C ILE A 43 7.73 -3.19 -2.66
N VAL A 44 7.88 -2.00 -3.24
CA VAL A 44 8.91 -1.71 -4.26
C VAL A 44 10.32 -1.90 -3.68
N ALA A 45 10.56 -1.38 -2.47
CA ALA A 45 11.85 -1.53 -1.80
C ALA A 45 12.16 -3.01 -1.51
N ALA A 46 11.17 -3.78 -1.06
CA ALA A 46 11.33 -5.22 -0.84
C ALA A 46 11.66 -5.97 -2.14
N ALA A 47 11.03 -5.60 -3.26
CA ALA A 47 11.34 -6.20 -4.58
C ALA A 47 12.80 -5.92 -5.00
N GLN A 48 13.31 -4.71 -4.73
CA GLN A 48 14.70 -4.37 -4.98
C GLN A 48 15.67 -5.13 -4.05
N ILE A 49 15.34 -5.25 -2.76
CA ILE A 49 16.15 -6.00 -1.80
C ILE A 49 16.25 -7.47 -2.21
N ALA A 50 15.13 -8.08 -2.57
CA ALA A 50 15.08 -9.44 -3.08
C ALA A 50 15.98 -9.62 -4.31
N TYR A 51 15.89 -8.72 -5.28
CA TYR A 51 16.76 -8.73 -6.46
C TYR A 51 18.24 -8.70 -6.07
N GLN A 52 18.65 -7.80 -5.18
CA GLN A 52 20.04 -7.71 -4.73
C GLN A 52 20.48 -8.97 -3.98
N ALA A 53 19.60 -9.55 -3.15
CA ALA A 53 19.86 -10.82 -2.47
C ALA A 53 20.06 -11.96 -3.48
N HIS A 54 19.27 -12.00 -4.57
CA HIS A 54 19.44 -12.99 -5.63
C HIS A 54 20.76 -12.84 -6.37
N ARG A 55 21.20 -11.60 -6.61
CA ARG A 55 22.51 -11.33 -7.24
C ARG A 55 23.66 -11.70 -6.31
N ALA A 56 23.56 -11.39 -5.02
CA ALA A 56 24.56 -11.78 -4.02
C ALA A 56 24.68 -13.31 -3.89
N ALA A 57 23.57 -14.04 -4.01
CA ALA A 57 23.53 -15.50 -4.02
C ALA A 57 23.89 -16.15 -5.38
N GLN A 58 24.30 -15.35 -6.39
CA GLN A 58 24.71 -15.81 -7.73
C GLN A 58 23.65 -16.66 -8.47
N LEU A 59 22.36 -16.43 -8.20
CA LEU A 59 21.27 -17.17 -8.85
C LEU A 59 21.24 -16.84 -10.35
N SER A 60 21.15 -17.86 -11.21
CA SER A 60 21.47 -17.73 -12.65
C SER A 60 20.28 -17.70 -13.61
N ALA A 61 19.08 -18.12 -13.19
CA ALA A 61 17.86 -18.05 -14.02
C ALA A 61 16.59 -18.17 -13.17
N SER A 62 15.52 -17.50 -13.58
CA SER A 62 14.17 -17.68 -13.05
C SER A 62 13.40 -18.63 -13.95
N GLY A 63 12.98 -19.79 -13.43
CA GLY A 63 12.03 -20.70 -14.07
C GLY A 63 10.91 -21.04 -13.10
N SER A 64 9.78 -21.58 -13.57
CA SER A 64 8.57 -21.90 -12.78
C SER A 64 8.75 -22.84 -11.58
N GLY A 65 9.97 -23.25 -11.22
CA GLY A 65 10.31 -24.07 -10.06
C GLY A 65 11.15 -23.40 -8.97
N ASP A 66 11.85 -22.28 -9.22
CA ASP A 66 12.67 -21.65 -8.18
C ASP A 66 11.81 -20.79 -7.25
N ALA A 67 11.56 -21.27 -6.03
CA ALA A 67 10.84 -20.55 -4.97
C ALA A 67 11.60 -19.30 -4.49
N THR A 68 12.79 -19.04 -5.04
CA THR A 68 13.66 -17.93 -4.71
C THR A 68 13.24 -16.65 -5.43
N PHE A 69 12.99 -16.67 -6.73
CA PHE A 69 12.72 -15.43 -7.50
C PHE A 69 11.31 -14.87 -7.30
N ILE A 70 11.16 -13.54 -7.41
CA ILE A 70 9.86 -12.88 -7.34
C ILE A 70 9.03 -13.17 -8.59
N LYS A 71 7.98 -13.99 -8.42
CA LYS A 71 7.02 -14.39 -9.47
C LYS A 71 5.61 -13.89 -9.23
N ASN A 72 5.26 -13.70 -7.98
CA ASN A 72 3.94 -13.34 -7.48
C ASN A 72 4.11 -12.67 -6.13
N CYS A 73 3.03 -12.16 -5.56
CA CYS A 73 3.14 -11.52 -4.26
C CYS A 73 3.40 -12.51 -3.11
N GLN A 74 3.14 -13.82 -3.24
CA GLN A 74 3.58 -14.80 -2.23
C GLN A 74 5.11 -14.92 -2.15
N SER A 75 5.81 -14.94 -3.29
CA SER A 75 7.29 -14.93 -3.31
C SER A 75 7.87 -13.61 -2.79
N LEU A 76 7.14 -12.51 -2.94
CA LEU A 76 7.55 -11.19 -2.46
C LEU A 76 7.35 -11.04 -0.95
N GLU A 77 6.35 -11.70 -0.38
CA GLU A 77 6.02 -11.64 1.06
C GLU A 77 7.20 -12.10 1.93
N ILE A 78 7.98 -13.07 1.47
CA ILE A 78 9.19 -13.56 2.17
C ILE A 78 10.23 -12.44 2.35
N TYR A 79 10.23 -11.45 1.45
CA TYR A 79 11.15 -10.31 1.47
C TYR A 79 10.58 -9.06 2.15
N LEU A 80 9.29 -9.06 2.50
CA LEU A 80 8.71 -8.04 3.37
C LEU A 80 8.99 -8.40 4.83
N GLN A 81 9.81 -7.60 5.49
CA GLN A 81 9.98 -7.71 6.93
C GLN A 81 8.68 -7.31 7.64
N GLY A 82 7.94 -8.31 8.11
CA GLY A 82 6.62 -8.14 8.72
C GLY A 82 5.45 -8.72 7.93
N GLY A 83 5.71 -9.31 6.76
CA GLY A 83 4.65 -9.86 5.89
C GLY A 83 3.91 -8.79 5.11
N MET A 84 2.87 -9.20 4.37
CA MET A 84 2.03 -8.23 3.66
C MET A 84 1.11 -7.49 4.65
N PRO A 85 0.99 -6.15 4.55
CA PRO A 85 0.01 -5.41 5.33
C PRO A 85 -1.41 -5.89 4.98
N ASP A 86 -2.28 -6.03 5.98
CA ASP A 86 -3.64 -6.58 5.85
C ASP A 86 -4.51 -5.82 4.84
N GLU A 87 -4.21 -4.53 4.67
CA GLU A 87 -4.85 -3.60 3.76
C GLU A 87 -4.46 -3.81 2.29
N VAL A 88 -3.44 -4.64 2.02
CA VAL A 88 -3.01 -4.99 0.66
C VAL A 88 -3.40 -6.43 0.34
N LYS A 89 -4.30 -6.59 -0.64
CA LYS A 89 -4.69 -7.91 -1.13
C LYS A 89 -3.78 -8.35 -2.27
N CYS A 90 -3.11 -9.48 -2.07
CA CYS A 90 -2.39 -10.18 -3.12
C CYS A 90 -3.32 -11.16 -3.84
N ASN A 91 -3.43 -11.02 -5.16
CA ASN A 91 -4.00 -12.05 -6.03
C ASN A 91 -3.07 -12.32 -7.21
N GLY A 92 -2.18 -13.31 -7.03
CA GLY A 92 -1.18 -13.70 -8.02
C GLY A 92 -0.17 -12.59 -8.27
N LYS A 93 -0.25 -11.93 -9.42
CA LYS A 93 0.58 -10.77 -9.77
C LYS A 93 -0.05 -9.43 -9.39
N ASN A 94 -1.33 -9.43 -9.01
CA ASN A 94 -2.07 -8.19 -8.75
C ASN A 94 -2.03 -7.87 -7.25
N LEU A 95 -1.74 -6.61 -6.94
CA LEU A 95 -1.84 -5.99 -5.63
C LEU A 95 -3.02 -5.04 -5.66
N THR A 96 -3.94 -5.19 -4.72
CA THR A 96 -5.07 -4.27 -4.53
C THR A 96 -4.92 -3.60 -3.17
N PHE A 97 -4.96 -2.28 -3.14
CA PHE A 97 -4.82 -1.48 -1.92
C PHE A 97 -6.20 -1.08 -1.36
N GLU A 98 -6.21 -0.56 -0.14
CA GLU A 98 -7.42 -0.18 0.61
C GLU A 98 -8.32 0.82 -0.13
N ASP A 99 -7.71 1.76 -0.86
CA ASP A 99 -8.38 2.80 -1.64
C ASP A 99 -8.90 2.30 -3.01
N GLY A 100 -8.76 1.00 -3.29
CA GLY A 100 -9.14 0.39 -4.56
C GLY A 100 -8.09 0.54 -5.68
N ARG A 101 -6.98 1.25 -5.44
CA ARG A 101 -5.86 1.33 -6.38
C ARG A 101 -5.24 -0.04 -6.57
N LYS A 102 -4.68 -0.26 -7.75
CA LYS A 102 -4.09 -1.54 -8.14
C LYS A 102 -2.68 -1.36 -8.66
N ALA A 103 -1.81 -2.29 -8.31
CA ALA A 103 -0.49 -2.43 -8.90
C ALA A 103 -0.26 -3.86 -9.35
N LYS A 104 0.62 -4.07 -10.32
CA LYS A 104 0.97 -5.39 -10.85
C LYS A 104 2.46 -5.64 -10.67
N ILE A 105 2.79 -6.84 -10.21
CA ILE A 105 4.15 -7.35 -10.12
C ILE A 105 4.51 -7.95 -11.48
N THR A 106 5.49 -7.35 -12.15
CA THR A 106 6.19 -7.96 -13.27
C THR A 106 7.20 -8.94 -12.71
N GLN A 107 7.21 -10.18 -13.21
CA GLN A 107 8.08 -11.22 -12.70
C GLN A 107 9.55 -10.88 -12.94
N GLU A 108 10.41 -11.34 -12.04
CA GLU A 108 11.84 -11.38 -12.31
C GLU A 108 12.09 -12.49 -13.34
N GLU A 109 12.26 -12.11 -14.62
CA GLU A 109 12.42 -13.08 -15.71
C GLU A 109 13.87 -13.56 -15.87
N SER A 110 14.88 -12.83 -15.36
CA SER A 110 16.29 -13.25 -15.40
C SER A 110 17.23 -12.39 -14.55
N VAL A 111 18.52 -12.75 -14.52
CA VAL A 111 19.65 -12.05 -13.86
C VAL A 111 19.88 -10.60 -14.31
N SER A 112 19.21 -10.18 -15.38
CA SER A 112 19.38 -8.87 -15.99
C SER A 112 18.32 -7.84 -15.57
N ASN A 113 17.15 -8.28 -15.08
CA ASN A 113 16.01 -7.40 -14.81
C ASN A 113 15.36 -7.76 -13.48
N ALA A 114 15.29 -6.80 -12.55
CA ALA A 114 14.54 -6.95 -11.31
C ALA A 114 13.03 -7.03 -11.55
N ALA A 115 12.30 -7.69 -10.64
CA ALA A 115 10.85 -7.59 -10.60
C ALA A 115 10.43 -6.13 -10.39
N THR A 116 9.65 -5.58 -11.32
CA THR A 116 9.12 -4.22 -11.22
C THR A 116 7.68 -4.25 -10.77
N ILE A 117 7.30 -3.25 -9.98
CA ILE A 117 5.91 -3.02 -9.62
C ILE A 117 5.40 -1.90 -10.49
N SER A 118 4.29 -2.14 -11.19
CA SER A 118 3.66 -1.12 -12.01
C SER A 118 3.24 0.07 -11.16
N THR A 119 3.16 1.25 -11.77
CA THR A 119 2.59 2.43 -11.12
C THR A 119 1.20 2.13 -10.58
N LEU A 120 0.85 2.78 -9.47
CA LEU A 120 -0.48 2.68 -8.86
C LEU A 120 -1.54 3.20 -9.83
N SER A 121 -2.32 2.29 -10.41
CA SER A 121 -3.50 2.64 -11.20
C SER A 121 -4.49 3.37 -10.30
N THR A 122 -5.10 4.44 -10.80
CA THR A 122 -6.22 5.09 -10.12
C THR A 122 -7.35 4.07 -9.92
N PRO A 123 -8.11 4.16 -8.81
CA PRO A 123 -9.30 3.35 -8.66
C PRO A 123 -10.29 3.78 -9.76
N GLU A 124 -10.88 2.81 -10.46
CA GLU A 124 -12.01 3.07 -11.38
C GLU A 124 -13.25 3.47 -10.58
#